data_AF-A0A804R708-F1
#
_entry.id   AF-A0A804R708-F1
#
_cell.length_a   1.000
_cell.length_b   1.000
_cell.length_c   1.000
_cell.angle_alpha   90.00
_cell.angle_beta   90.00
_cell.angle_gamma   90.00
#
_symmetry.space_group_name_H-M   'P 1'
#
loop_
_entity.id
_entity.type
_entity.pdbx_description
1 polymer ?
#
loop_
_entity_poly.entity_id
_entity_poly.type
_entity_poly.pdbx_seq_one_letter_code
_entity_poly.pdbx_strand_id
1 'polypeptide(L)'
;MLIEWSLFHPWLPLRSNSKDWPKDKIKDENCWSDKEFCRNEENWYFVAKISSEEAALEYAKQTGLDVVTVNPAVVFDPLLQPTLNTSCQFLVYFLKGGSDRMRDKLWHIVDVRDTADALLLVYETPQASGRHICAPHFISICDLLELLKTMYPDDYPFISK
;
A
#
# COMPACT_ATOMS: atom_id res chain seq x y z
N MET A 1 -4.12 -8.23 21.37
CA MET A 1 -4.25 -7.85 19.97
C MET A 1 -2.92 -8.03 19.25
N LEU A 2 -2.88 -8.81 18.17
CA LEU A 2 -1.74 -8.88 17.25
C LEU A 2 -2.06 -8.03 16.02
N ILE A 3 -1.10 -7.19 15.59
CA ILE A 3 -1.26 -6.34 14.41
C ILE A 3 -0.44 -6.94 13.27
N GLU A 4 -1.12 -7.31 12.20
CA GLU A 4 -0.47 -7.75 10.96
C GLU A 4 -0.42 -6.61 9.95
N TRP A 5 0.74 -6.48 9.32
CA TRP A 5 1.02 -5.44 8.34
C TRP A 5 0.97 -6.06 6.94
N SER A 6 -0.20 -6.02 6.32
CA SER A 6 -0.46 -6.52 4.97
C SER A 6 -0.53 -5.36 4.01
N LEU A 7 -0.02 -5.48 2.79
CA LEU A 7 -0.18 -4.40 1.83
C LEU A 7 -1.48 -4.56 1.05
N PHE A 8 -2.29 -3.52 1.08
CA PHE A 8 -3.38 -3.36 0.12
C PHE A 8 -2.84 -2.58 -1.07
N HIS A 9 -2.71 -3.25 -2.22
CA HIS A 9 -2.33 -2.57 -3.45
C HIS A 9 -3.56 -2.48 -4.37
N PRO A 10 -4.10 -1.28 -4.62
CA PRO A 10 -5.35 -1.12 -5.38
C PRO A 10 -5.25 -1.56 -6.84
N TRP A 11 -4.04 -1.79 -7.35
CA TRP A 11 -3.79 -2.33 -8.69
C TRP A 11 -3.82 -3.84 -8.79
N LEU A 12 -3.87 -4.54 -7.65
CA LEU A 12 -4.05 -5.97 -7.67
C LEU A 12 -5.47 -6.30 -8.13
N PRO A 13 -5.66 -7.27 -9.04
CA PRO A 13 -6.96 -7.85 -9.21
C PRO A 13 -7.42 -8.43 -7.90
N LEU A 14 -8.67 -8.11 -7.60
CA LEU A 14 -9.38 -8.66 -6.47
C LEU A 14 -9.88 -10.05 -6.88
N ARG A 15 -10.32 -10.86 -5.90
CA ARG A 15 -10.94 -12.18 -6.16
C ARG A 15 -12.10 -12.11 -7.15
N SER A 16 -12.68 -10.92 -7.39
CA SER A 16 -13.34 -10.61 -8.65
C SER A 16 -12.37 -9.83 -9.54
N ASN A 17 -11.94 -10.47 -10.62
CA ASN A 17 -11.04 -10.02 -11.67
C ASN A 17 -11.01 -8.47 -11.85
N SER A 18 -9.83 -7.84 -11.85
CA SER A 18 -9.71 -6.37 -11.93
C SER A 18 -10.41 -5.73 -13.12
N LYS A 19 -10.59 -6.48 -14.22
CA LYS A 19 -11.28 -6.00 -15.43
C LYS A 19 -12.81 -5.97 -15.28
N ASP A 20 -13.35 -6.71 -14.32
CA ASP A 20 -14.80 -6.88 -14.11
C ASP A 20 -15.29 -6.23 -12.81
N TRP A 21 -14.45 -5.43 -12.14
CA TRP A 21 -14.87 -4.73 -10.92
C TRP A 21 -15.96 -3.69 -11.25
N PRO A 22 -17.11 -3.71 -10.54
CA PRO A 22 -18.16 -2.72 -10.79
C PRO A 22 -17.64 -1.30 -10.55
N LYS A 23 -17.82 -0.41 -11.54
CA LYS A 23 -17.31 0.98 -11.48
C LYS A 23 -17.91 1.80 -10.32
N ASP A 24 -19.07 1.39 -9.86
CA ASP A 24 -19.85 1.98 -8.77
C ASP A 24 -19.47 1.41 -7.39
N LYS A 25 -18.65 0.36 -7.33
CA LYS A 25 -18.26 -0.26 -6.07
C LYS A 25 -16.91 0.29 -5.58
N ILE A 26 -16.94 1.01 -4.46
CA ILE A 26 -15.74 1.45 -3.76
C ILE A 26 -15.02 0.21 -3.19
N LYS A 27 -13.69 0.16 -3.31
CA LYS A 27 -12.88 -0.88 -2.66
C LYS A 27 -12.78 -0.56 -1.18
N ASP A 28 -13.16 -1.53 -0.36
CA ASP A 28 -13.21 -1.45 1.10
C ASP A 28 -12.48 -2.65 1.73
N GLU A 29 -12.52 -2.73 3.06
CA GLU A 29 -11.93 -3.78 3.89
C GLU A 29 -12.44 -5.19 3.55
N ASN A 30 -13.59 -5.30 2.89
CA ASN A 30 -14.15 -6.58 2.45
C ASN A 30 -13.52 -7.09 1.15
N CYS A 31 -12.70 -6.27 0.49
CA CYS A 31 -12.03 -6.61 -0.76
C CYS A 31 -10.73 -7.38 -0.52
N TRP A 32 -10.60 -8.54 -1.16
CA TRP A 32 -9.40 -9.37 -1.12
C TRP A 32 -8.76 -9.48 -2.50
N SER A 33 -7.43 -9.40 -2.54
CA SER A 33 -6.64 -9.67 -3.75
C SER A 33 -6.78 -11.12 -4.20
N ASP A 34 -6.74 -11.35 -5.51
CA ASP A 34 -6.70 -12.67 -6.11
C ASP A 34 -5.29 -13.27 -5.98
N LYS A 35 -5.14 -14.22 -5.06
CA LYS A 35 -3.88 -14.90 -4.78
C LYS A 35 -3.41 -15.78 -5.95
N GLU A 36 -4.32 -16.39 -6.70
CA GLU A 36 -3.97 -17.22 -7.86
C GLU A 36 -3.50 -16.36 -9.02
N PHE A 37 -4.18 -15.25 -9.29
CA PHE A 37 -3.70 -14.26 -10.24
C PHE A 37 -2.30 -13.75 -9.86
N CYS A 38 -2.09 -13.36 -8.59
CA CYS A 38 -0.79 -12.88 -8.13
C CYS A 38 0.31 -13.93 -8.33
N ARG A 39 -0.02 -15.22 -8.15
CA ARG A 39 0.90 -16.34 -8.39
C ARG A 39 1.20 -16.52 -9.88
N ASN A 40 0.19 -16.44 -10.74
CA ASN A 40 0.33 -16.59 -12.19
C ASN A 40 1.15 -15.45 -12.82
N GLU A 41 1.05 -14.23 -12.28
CA GLU A 41 1.88 -13.09 -12.66
C GLU A 41 3.24 -13.03 -11.93
N GLU A 42 3.61 -14.09 -11.21
CA GLU A 42 4.87 -14.19 -10.44
C GLU A 42 5.08 -13.04 -9.43
N ASN A 43 4.00 -12.42 -8.97
CA ASN A 43 4.01 -11.39 -7.93
C ASN A 43 4.10 -12.02 -6.53
N TRP A 44 5.21 -12.69 -6.26
CA TRP A 44 5.45 -13.47 -5.04
C TRP A 44 5.31 -12.66 -3.76
N TYR A 45 5.64 -11.37 -3.81
CA TYR A 45 5.46 -10.46 -2.69
C TYR A 45 3.99 -10.33 -2.26
N PHE A 46 3.08 -10.17 -3.23
CA PHE A 46 1.65 -10.09 -2.95
C PHE A 46 1.10 -11.44 -2.51
N VAL A 47 1.55 -12.54 -3.13
CA VAL A 47 1.20 -13.89 -2.67
C VAL A 47 1.59 -14.09 -1.21
N ALA A 48 2.80 -13.69 -0.81
CA ALA A 48 3.27 -13.79 0.55
C ALA A 48 2.41 -12.95 1.50
N LYS A 49 2.15 -11.67 1.18
CA LYS A 49 1.33 -10.79 2.02
C LYS A 49 -0.10 -11.29 2.20
N ILE A 50 -0.76 -11.73 1.13
CA ILE A 50 -2.11 -12.33 1.22
C ILE A 50 -2.07 -13.58 2.09
N SER A 51 -1.08 -14.45 1.90
CA SER A 51 -1.00 -15.72 2.65
C SER A 51 -0.69 -15.49 4.13
N SER A 52 0.12 -14.48 4.46
CA SER A 52 0.41 -14.10 5.85
C SER A 52 -0.83 -13.55 6.56
N GLU A 53 -1.59 -12.69 5.91
CA GLU A 53 -2.85 -12.15 6.45
C GLU A 53 -3.88 -13.26 6.68
N GLU A 54 -4.08 -14.14 5.68
CA GLU A 54 -4.96 -15.32 5.79
C GLU A 54 -4.55 -16.23 6.96
N ALA A 55 -3.26 -16.49 7.12
CA ALA A 55 -2.74 -17.33 8.20
C ALA A 55 -2.93 -16.69 9.59
N ALA A 56 -2.72 -15.37 9.71
CA ALA A 56 -2.94 -14.64 10.95
C ALA A 56 -4.42 -14.68 11.36
N LEU A 57 -5.34 -14.44 10.42
CA LEU A 57 -6.78 -14.47 10.66
C LEU A 57 -7.30 -15.88 10.97
N GLU A 58 -6.75 -16.91 10.34
CA GLU A 58 -7.12 -18.29 10.65
C GLU A 58 -6.61 -18.71 12.05
N TYR A 59 -5.37 -18.34 12.38
CA TYR A 59 -4.81 -18.59 13.71
C TYR A 59 -5.62 -17.88 14.82
N ALA A 60 -6.08 -16.65 14.56
CA ALA A 60 -6.99 -15.91 15.44
C ALA A 60 -8.27 -16.70 15.74
N LYS A 61 -8.92 -17.22 14.70
CA LYS A 61 -10.15 -18.03 14.83
C LYS A 61 -9.92 -19.31 15.62
N GLN A 62 -8.77 -19.95 15.46
CA GLN A 62 -8.45 -21.21 16.12
C GLN A 62 -8.08 -21.05 17.59
N THR A 63 -7.46 -19.92 17.96
CA THR A 63 -6.89 -19.71 19.30
C THR A 63 -7.69 -18.75 20.17
N GLY A 64 -8.62 -18.00 19.59
CA GLY A 64 -9.29 -16.89 20.27
C GLY A 64 -8.40 -15.67 20.45
N LEU A 65 -7.23 -15.62 19.78
CA LEU A 65 -6.39 -14.43 19.74
C LEU A 65 -7.12 -13.31 19.02
N ASP A 66 -7.19 -12.15 19.64
CA ASP A 66 -7.67 -10.93 19.01
C ASP A 66 -6.65 -10.40 17.99
N VAL A 67 -7.07 -10.29 16.72
CA VAL A 67 -6.23 -9.87 15.59
C VAL A 67 -6.95 -8.79 14.81
N VAL A 68 -6.23 -7.68 14.62
CA VAL A 68 -6.64 -6.56 13.77
C VAL A 68 -5.54 -6.35 12.73
N THR A 69 -5.93 -6.10 11.49
CA THR A 69 -4.97 -5.93 10.38
C THR A 69 -5.07 -4.51 9.86
N VAL A 70 -3.92 -3.88 9.60
CA VAL A 70 -3.84 -2.56 8.99
C VAL A 70 -3.17 -2.73 7.65
N ASN A 71 -3.87 -2.31 6.60
CA ASN A 71 -3.43 -2.49 5.23
C ASN A 71 -3.01 -1.17 4.59
N PRO A 72 -1.75 -0.72 4.75
CA PRO A 72 -1.30 0.48 4.09
C PRO A 72 -1.11 0.31 2.59
N ALA A 73 -1.13 1.44 1.89
CA ALA A 73 -0.72 1.53 0.49
C ALA A 73 0.80 1.75 0.38
N VAL A 74 1.27 2.49 -0.64
CA VAL A 74 2.68 2.85 -0.74
C VAL A 74 3.03 3.87 0.33
N VAL A 75 3.85 3.43 1.28
CA VAL A 75 4.30 4.26 2.40
C VAL A 75 5.51 5.10 2.00
N PHE A 76 5.42 6.41 2.13
CA PHE A 76 6.57 7.31 2.04
C PHE A 76 6.95 7.81 3.44
N ASP A 77 8.25 8.01 3.66
CA ASP A 77 8.78 8.32 4.98
C ASP A 77 9.93 9.34 4.96
N PRO A 78 10.01 10.21 5.99
CA PRO A 78 11.30 10.76 6.40
C PRO A 78 12.15 9.63 6.99
N LEU A 79 13.08 9.12 6.20
CA LEU A 79 13.89 7.94 6.51
C LEU A 79 14.63 8.11 7.85
N LEU A 80 14.34 7.25 8.81
CA LEU A 80 15.11 7.14 10.07
C LEU A 80 16.29 6.18 9.91
N GLN A 81 16.12 5.15 9.07
CA GLN A 81 17.16 4.21 8.69
C GLN A 81 18.10 4.81 7.61
N PRO A 82 19.38 4.39 7.54
CA PRO A 82 20.35 4.95 6.57
C PRO A 82 20.15 4.45 5.13
N THR A 83 19.18 3.56 4.89
CA THR A 83 18.96 2.90 3.60
C THR A 83 17.55 3.14 3.09
N LEU A 84 17.40 3.24 1.76
CA LEU A 84 16.07 3.38 1.15
C LEU A 84 15.30 2.06 1.24
N ASN A 85 14.07 2.13 1.78
CA ASN A 85 13.08 1.06 1.61
C ASN A 85 12.56 1.04 0.15
N THR A 86 11.86 -0.04 -0.23
CA THR A 86 11.37 -0.23 -1.60
C THR A 86 10.46 0.91 -2.09
N SER A 87 9.56 1.42 -1.24
CA SER A 87 8.64 2.51 -1.60
C SER A 87 9.41 3.78 -1.95
N CYS A 88 10.35 4.19 -1.10
CA CYS A 88 11.20 5.35 -1.35
C CYS A 88 12.19 5.13 -2.51
N GLN A 89 12.62 3.89 -2.78
CA GLN A 89 13.36 3.56 -4.01
C GLN A 89 12.53 3.84 -5.27
N PHE A 90 11.23 3.53 -5.28
CA PHE A 90 10.36 3.89 -6.42
C PHE A 90 10.26 5.39 -6.61
N LEU A 91 10.09 6.17 -5.53
CA LEU A 91 10.08 7.62 -5.60
C LEU A 91 11.36 8.18 -6.22
N VAL A 92 12.52 7.72 -5.74
CA VAL A 92 13.84 8.11 -6.29
C VAL A 92 13.99 7.67 -7.75
N TYR A 93 13.51 6.47 -8.11
CA TYR A 93 13.54 5.98 -9.49
C TYR A 93 12.79 6.92 -10.44
N PHE A 94 11.59 7.37 -10.07
CA PHE A 94 10.81 8.30 -10.88
C PHE A 94 11.44 9.70 -10.95
N LEU A 95 11.97 10.19 -9.84
CA LEU A 95 12.70 11.47 -9.81
C LEU A 95 13.95 11.45 -10.71
N LYS A 96 14.59 10.29 -10.89
CA LYS A 96 15.75 10.10 -11.78
C LYS A 96 15.38 9.79 -13.24
N GLY A 97 14.11 9.96 -13.63
CA GLY A 97 13.68 9.75 -15.01
C GLY A 97 13.33 8.30 -15.36
N GLY A 98 13.07 7.44 -14.37
CA GLY A 98 12.58 6.07 -14.57
C GLY A 98 11.37 5.99 -15.51
N SER A 99 11.27 4.91 -16.30
CA SER A 99 10.43 4.83 -17.49
C SER A 99 8.90 4.73 -17.23
N ASP A 100 8.12 5.19 -18.21
CA ASP A 100 6.72 5.63 -18.13
C ASP A 100 5.64 4.58 -17.82
N ARG A 101 5.92 3.26 -17.79
CA ARG A 101 4.85 2.23 -17.73
C ARG A 101 3.95 2.33 -16.50
N MET A 102 4.41 3.01 -15.46
CA MET A 102 3.70 3.23 -14.21
C MET A 102 3.26 4.68 -13.99
N ARG A 103 3.61 5.61 -14.89
CA ARG A 103 3.47 7.04 -14.59
C ARG A 103 2.02 7.51 -14.55
N ASP A 104 1.19 6.98 -15.44
CA ASP A 104 -0.23 7.34 -15.55
C ASP A 104 -1.15 6.50 -14.63
N LYS A 105 -0.58 5.58 -13.85
CA LYS A 105 -1.36 4.81 -12.87
C LYS A 105 -1.53 5.64 -11.60
N LEU A 106 -2.71 5.61 -11.00
CA LEU A 106 -3.04 6.23 -9.70
C LEU A 106 -2.51 5.42 -8.50
N TRP A 107 -1.45 5.87 -7.87
CA TRP A 107 -0.91 5.21 -6.69
C TRP A 107 -1.66 5.68 -5.46
N HIS A 108 -2.12 4.76 -4.62
CA HIS A 108 -2.50 5.13 -3.27
C HIS A 108 -1.22 5.26 -2.43
N ILE A 109 -1.15 6.33 -1.65
CA ILE A 109 0.01 6.68 -0.85
C ILE A 109 -0.40 7.05 0.57
N VAL A 110 0.52 6.89 1.50
CA VAL A 110 0.34 7.24 2.92
C VAL A 110 1.68 7.64 3.52
N ASP A 111 1.67 8.56 4.48
CA ASP A 111 2.86 8.87 5.27
C ASP A 111 3.11 7.76 6.30
N VAL A 112 4.37 7.44 6.58
CA VAL A 112 4.71 6.44 7.61
C VAL A 112 4.20 6.81 9.00
N ARG A 113 4.11 8.11 9.31
CA ARG A 113 3.61 8.61 10.59
C ARG A 113 2.12 8.31 10.71
N ASP A 114 1.35 8.55 9.65
CA ASP A 114 -0.06 8.18 9.61
C ASP A 114 -0.26 6.66 9.73
N THR A 115 0.64 5.86 9.13
CA THR A 115 0.62 4.40 9.30
C THR A 115 0.90 4.00 10.74
N ALA A 116 1.88 4.63 11.39
CA ALA A 116 2.21 4.38 12.80
C ALA A 116 1.06 4.79 13.73
N ASP A 117 0.44 5.95 13.47
CA ASP A 117 -0.72 6.44 14.22
C ASP A 117 -1.93 5.52 14.02
N ALA A 118 -2.16 5.00 12.81
CA ALA A 118 -3.22 4.03 12.55
C ALA A 118 -2.99 2.72 13.31
N LEU A 119 -1.76 2.20 13.33
CA LEU A 119 -1.38 1.01 14.11
C LEU A 119 -1.60 1.23 15.62
N LEU A 120 -1.20 2.39 16.14
CA LEU A 120 -1.41 2.75 17.54
C LEU A 120 -2.91 2.89 17.87
N LEU A 121 -3.67 3.56 17.01
CA LEU A 121 -5.09 3.80 17.20
C LEU A 121 -5.88 2.50 17.26
N VAL A 122 -5.64 1.55 16.34
CA VAL A 122 -6.32 0.24 16.39
C VAL A 122 -5.92 -0.55 17.63
N TYR A 123 -4.69 -0.36 18.14
CA TYR A 123 -4.24 -0.99 19.37
C TYR A 123 -4.88 -0.45 20.62
N GLU A 124 -5.03 0.86 20.71
CA GLU A 124 -5.60 1.51 21.88
C GLU A 124 -7.13 1.52 21.88
N THR A 125 -7.78 1.06 20.79
CA THR A 125 -9.24 1.03 20.65
C THR A 125 -9.78 -0.38 20.88
N PRO A 126 -10.36 -0.71 22.05
CA PRO A 126 -10.83 -2.08 22.35
C PRO A 126 -11.93 -2.60 21.42
N GLN A 127 -12.60 -1.72 20.68
CA GLN A 127 -13.65 -2.05 19.71
C GLN A 127 -13.11 -2.21 18.27
N ALA A 128 -11.83 -1.92 18.02
CA ALA A 128 -11.23 -2.13 16.70
C ALA A 128 -11.27 -3.62 16.36
N SER A 129 -11.69 -3.95 15.14
CA SER A 129 -11.84 -5.33 14.70
C SER A 129 -11.73 -5.44 13.19
N GLY A 130 -11.25 -6.58 12.73
CA GLY A 130 -11.15 -6.89 11.31
C GLY A 130 -9.95 -6.23 10.63
N ARG A 131 -10.20 -5.65 9.45
CA ARG A 131 -9.18 -5.08 8.56
C ARG A 131 -9.39 -3.58 8.48
N HIS A 132 -8.33 -2.81 8.24
CA HIS A 132 -8.41 -1.36 8.11
C HIS A 132 -7.48 -0.88 6.98
N ILE A 133 -8.04 -0.28 5.93
CA ILE A 133 -7.24 0.28 4.84
C ILE A 133 -6.59 1.60 5.29
N CYS A 134 -5.27 1.71 5.14
CA CYS A 134 -4.49 2.91 5.46
C CYS A 134 -3.94 3.54 4.17
N ALA A 135 -4.84 4.16 3.41
CA ALA A 135 -4.57 4.65 2.05
C ALA A 135 -5.30 5.97 1.76
N PRO A 136 -5.08 7.03 2.55
CA PRO A 136 -5.91 8.25 2.55
C PRO A 136 -5.80 9.08 1.28
N HIS A 137 -4.70 8.93 0.53
CA HIS A 137 -4.41 9.74 -0.65
C HIS A 137 -4.16 8.87 -1.87
N PHE A 138 -4.48 9.39 -3.05
CA PHE A 138 -4.11 8.81 -4.33
C PHE A 138 -3.55 9.89 -5.25
N ILE A 139 -2.51 9.56 -6.02
CA ILE A 139 -1.83 10.49 -6.92
C ILE A 139 -1.24 9.72 -8.11
N SER A 140 -1.28 10.30 -9.32
CA SER A 140 -0.48 9.75 -10.42
C SER A 140 1.00 10.10 -10.21
N ILE A 141 1.93 9.36 -10.81
CA ILE A 141 3.35 9.75 -10.71
C ILE A 141 3.59 11.07 -11.45
N CYS A 142 2.87 11.32 -12.55
CA CYS A 142 2.93 12.60 -13.26
C CYS A 142 2.57 13.76 -12.31
N ASP A 143 1.43 13.66 -11.62
CA ASP A 143 0.99 14.69 -10.67
C ASP A 143 1.92 14.80 -9.46
N LEU A 144 2.45 13.67 -8.98
CA LEU A 144 3.43 13.66 -7.88
C LEU A 144 4.72 14.40 -8.26
N LEU A 145 5.24 14.16 -9.47
CA LEU A 145 6.45 14.85 -9.96
C LEU A 145 6.17 16.35 -10.16
N GLU A 146 5.03 16.74 -10.72
CA GLU A 146 4.65 18.17 -10.85
C GLU A 146 4.46 18.85 -9.48
N LEU A 147 3.87 18.15 -8.51
CA LEU A 147 3.76 18.64 -7.13
C LEU A 147 5.15 18.87 -6.51
N LEU A 148 6.06 17.89 -6.64
CA LEU A 148 7.42 18.00 -6.13
C LEU A 148 8.20 19.14 -6.82
N LYS A 149 8.04 19.35 -8.14
CA LYS A 149 8.63 20.50 -8.85
C LYS A 149 8.14 21.83 -8.29
N THR A 150 6.85 21.92 -7.98
CA THR A 150 6.23 23.14 -7.44
C THR A 150 6.73 23.43 -6.02
N MET A 151 6.95 22.39 -5.22
CA MET A 151 7.43 22.54 -3.84
C MET A 151 8.93 22.89 -3.75
N TYR A 152 9.74 22.40 -4.68
CA TYR A 152 11.20 22.54 -4.66
C TYR A 152 11.73 23.11 -5.99
N PRO A 153 11.35 24.33 -6.40
CA PRO A 153 11.67 24.85 -7.73
C PRO A 153 13.17 24.99 -8.01
N ASP A 154 13.97 25.28 -6.97
CA ASP A 154 15.41 25.52 -7.10
C ASP A 154 16.26 24.25 -6.89
N ASP A 155 15.73 23.26 -6.15
CA ASP A 155 16.43 22.02 -5.76
C ASP A 155 15.87 20.78 -6.47
N TYR A 156 14.95 20.94 -7.42
CA TYR A 156 14.34 19.80 -8.09
C TYR A 156 15.43 19.02 -8.84
N PRO A 157 15.62 17.71 -8.56
CA PRO A 157 16.63 16.93 -9.23
C PRO A 157 16.32 16.89 -10.73
N PHE A 158 17.08 17.67 -11.51
CA PHE A 158 16.91 17.76 -12.95
C PHE A 158 17.02 16.35 -13.55
N ILE A 159 15.93 15.89 -14.17
CA ILE A 159 15.98 14.84 -15.17
C ILE A 159 16.65 15.48 -16.39
N SER A 160 17.98 15.41 -16.49
CA SER A 160 18.62 15.63 -17.79
C SER A 160 18.16 14.51 -18.72
N LYS A 161 17.44 14.87 -19.78
CA LYS A 161 17.13 13.95 -20.89
C LYS A 161 18.40 13.38 -21.51
#